data_AF-A0A958SGV7-F1
#
_entry.id   AF-A0A958SGV7-F1
#
_cell.length_a   1.000
_cell.length_b   1.000
_cell.length_c   1.000
_cell.angle_alpha   90.00
_cell.angle_beta   90.00
_cell.angle_gamma   90.00
#
_symmetry.space_group_name_H-M   'P 1'
#
loop_
_entity.id
_entity.type
_entity.pdbx_description
1 polymer ?
#
loop_
_entity_poly.entity_id
_entity_poly.type
_entity_poly.pdbx_seq_one_letter_code
_entity_poly.pdbx_strand_id
1 'polypeptide(L)'
;RLLLDSIPPQPDAMTKTLLDIWRANILRYEGNLDASDAILNELRERVTFEANWYEYVYVRFIQAWVQLDRKNYVEASQIIEEVKLRVESKRSKTVNIILDELKAALAERTSIGHIEYYSDDSRAGYIVKYLGKSVHLKRSNPKEKLFMLFLKHRFLEKDVIVNTLCDREYVPKVDDRLIYSQIHSLRKQFKSLGLPKNVICSENNGYRLVPTVKRIRGIA
;
A
#
# COMPACT_ATOMS: atom_id res chain seq x y z
N ARG A 1 -28.36 -12.68 -5.63
CA ARG A 1 -29.55 -12.72 -4.76
C ARG A 1 -30.56 -13.78 -5.21
N LEU A 2 -31.29 -13.57 -6.31
CA LEU A 2 -32.42 -14.42 -6.72
C LEU A 2 -32.17 -15.94 -6.71
N LEU A 3 -30.98 -16.42 -7.10
CA LEU A 3 -30.65 -17.85 -7.10
C LEU A 3 -30.22 -18.42 -5.74
N LEU A 4 -29.69 -17.61 -4.83
CA LEU A 4 -29.24 -18.05 -3.50
C LEU A 4 -30.37 -17.96 -2.47
N ASP A 5 -31.23 -16.95 -2.63
CA ASP A 5 -32.40 -16.73 -1.78
C ASP A 5 -33.51 -17.77 -2.07
N SER A 6 -33.46 -18.43 -3.24
CA SER A 6 -34.36 -19.53 -3.62
C SER A 6 -33.89 -20.91 -3.16
N ILE A 7 -32.70 -21.04 -2.55
CA ILE A 7 -32.17 -22.34 -2.12
C ILE A 7 -32.82 -22.70 -0.76
N PRO A 8 -33.53 -23.84 -0.66
CA PRO A 8 -34.16 -24.25 0.59
C PRO A 8 -33.10 -24.55 1.68
N PRO A 9 -33.49 -24.58 2.97
CA PRO A 9 -32.58 -24.93 4.06
C PRO A 9 -31.91 -26.28 3.79
N GLN A 10 -30.59 -26.28 3.71
CA GLN A 10 -29.82 -27.48 3.35
C GLN A 10 -29.53 -28.32 4.60
N PRO A 11 -29.69 -29.65 4.54
CA PRO A 11 -29.41 -30.53 5.66
C PRO A 11 -27.91 -30.79 5.88
N ASP A 12 -27.06 -30.62 4.86
CA ASP A 12 -25.63 -30.91 4.97
C ASP A 12 -24.79 -29.67 5.34
N ALA A 13 -23.86 -29.87 6.27
CA ALA A 13 -23.04 -28.80 6.84
C ALA A 13 -22.10 -28.15 5.81
N MET A 14 -21.62 -28.92 4.83
CA MET A 14 -20.68 -28.45 3.81
C MET A 14 -21.36 -27.47 2.83
N THR A 15 -22.52 -27.84 2.29
CA THR A 15 -23.29 -26.95 1.40
C THR A 15 -23.72 -25.70 2.14
N LYS A 16 -24.09 -25.80 3.42
CA LYS A 16 -24.39 -24.63 4.25
C LYS A 16 -23.19 -23.67 4.34
N THR A 17 -21.99 -24.18 4.61
CA THR A 17 -20.76 -23.37 4.66
C THR A 17 -20.50 -22.65 3.33
N LEU A 18 -20.60 -23.36 2.20
CA LEU A 18 -20.41 -22.76 0.88
C LEU A 18 -21.46 -21.67 0.60
N LEU A 19 -22.73 -21.91 0.92
CA LEU A 19 -23.78 -20.90 0.76
C LEU A 19 -23.52 -19.65 1.61
N ASP A 20 -23.07 -19.82 2.85
CA ASP A 20 -22.73 -18.71 3.74
C ASP A 20 -21.52 -17.91 3.20
N ILE A 21 -20.48 -18.58 2.67
CA ILE A 21 -19.35 -17.91 1.98
C ILE A 21 -19.85 -17.08 0.81
N TRP A 22 -20.74 -17.64 -0.02
CA TRP A 22 -21.32 -16.93 -1.16
C TRP A 22 -22.19 -15.75 -0.74
N ARG A 23 -23.01 -15.90 0.32
CA ARG A 23 -23.82 -14.82 0.89
C ARG A 23 -22.96 -13.67 1.39
N ALA A 24 -21.88 -13.97 2.12
CA ALA A 24 -20.93 -12.96 2.57
C ALA A 24 -20.34 -12.20 1.37
N ASN A 25 -19.89 -12.89 0.33
CA ASN A 25 -19.34 -12.24 -0.85
C ASN A 25 -20.35 -11.31 -1.56
N ILE A 26 -21.62 -11.74 -1.68
CA ILE A 26 -22.68 -10.89 -2.25
C ILE A 26 -22.91 -9.65 -1.40
N LEU A 27 -23.03 -9.80 -0.08
CA LEU A 27 -23.23 -8.66 0.82
C LEU A 27 -22.08 -7.65 0.70
N ARG A 28 -20.84 -8.13 0.57
CA ARG A 28 -19.69 -7.27 0.29
C ARG A 28 -19.86 -6.49 -1.02
N TYR A 29 -20.19 -7.16 -2.12
CA TYR A 29 -20.41 -6.50 -3.42
C TYR A 29 -21.57 -5.48 -3.39
N GLU A 30 -22.58 -5.71 -2.54
CA GLU A 30 -23.69 -4.78 -2.30
C GLU A 30 -23.31 -3.61 -1.36
N GLY A 31 -22.08 -3.57 -0.85
CA GLY A 31 -21.60 -2.54 0.08
C GLY A 31 -22.09 -2.75 1.53
N ASN A 32 -22.79 -3.83 1.84
CA ASN A 32 -23.20 -4.18 3.20
C ASN A 32 -22.08 -4.91 3.93
N LEU A 33 -21.01 -4.17 4.22
CA LEU A 33 -19.75 -4.70 4.74
C LEU A 33 -19.91 -5.30 6.15
N ASP A 34 -20.76 -4.71 6.99
CA ASP A 34 -20.99 -5.18 8.37
C ASP A 34 -21.69 -6.54 8.40
N ALA A 35 -22.73 -6.72 7.57
CA ALA A 35 -23.40 -8.01 7.45
C ALA A 35 -22.49 -9.07 6.83
N SER A 36 -21.69 -8.70 5.82
CA SER A 36 -20.68 -9.60 5.27
C SER A 36 -19.69 -10.06 6.34
N ASP A 37 -19.18 -9.14 7.14
CA ASP A 37 -18.16 -9.43 8.16
C ASP A 37 -18.71 -10.30 9.30
N ALA A 38 -19.97 -10.08 9.70
CA ALA A 38 -20.64 -10.93 10.70
C ALA A 38 -20.67 -12.41 10.27
N ILE A 39 -21.11 -12.69 9.04
CA ILE A 39 -21.14 -14.07 8.50
C ILE A 39 -19.72 -14.65 8.44
N LEU A 40 -18.74 -13.86 7.99
CA LEU A 40 -17.36 -14.32 7.88
C LEU A 40 -16.72 -14.63 9.24
N ASN A 41 -17.08 -13.89 10.30
CA ASN A 41 -16.62 -14.16 11.66
C ASN A 41 -17.22 -15.46 12.20
N GLU A 42 -18.52 -15.70 12.00
CA GLU A 42 -19.15 -16.99 12.34
C GLU A 42 -18.56 -18.16 11.55
N LEU A 43 -18.19 -17.93 10.28
CA LEU A 43 -17.55 -18.95 9.45
C LEU A 43 -16.14 -19.28 9.94
N ARG A 44 -15.37 -18.29 10.40
CA ARG A 44 -14.01 -18.52 10.95
C ARG A 44 -13.99 -19.44 12.17
N GLU A 45 -15.02 -19.40 12.99
CA GLU A 45 -15.13 -20.26 14.16
C GLU A 45 -15.37 -21.72 13.77
N ARG A 46 -16.01 -21.95 12.62
CA ARG A 46 -16.40 -23.28 12.13
C ARG A 46 -15.42 -23.88 11.14
N VAL A 47 -14.77 -23.04 10.32
CA VAL A 47 -13.88 -23.45 9.24
C VAL A 47 -12.43 -23.24 9.66
N THR A 48 -11.78 -24.32 10.10
CA THR A 48 -10.35 -24.32 10.41
C THR A 48 -9.52 -24.67 9.17
N PHE A 49 -8.27 -24.21 9.15
CA PHE A 49 -7.35 -24.50 8.05
C PHE A 49 -7.06 -26.00 7.93
N GLU A 50 -6.95 -26.69 9.06
CA GLU A 50 -6.62 -28.11 9.13
C GLU A 50 -7.77 -28.99 8.65
N ALA A 51 -9.02 -28.59 8.91
CA ALA A 51 -10.21 -29.31 8.49
C ALA A 51 -10.55 -29.07 7.01
N ASN A 52 -10.54 -27.80 6.57
CA ASN A 52 -10.83 -27.44 5.19
C ASN A 52 -10.08 -26.18 4.76
N TRP A 53 -8.83 -26.38 4.35
CA TRP A 53 -7.95 -25.28 3.95
C TRP A 53 -8.48 -24.47 2.77
N TYR A 54 -9.29 -25.07 1.87
CA TYR A 54 -9.83 -24.36 0.72
C TYR A 54 -10.91 -23.36 1.14
N GLU A 55 -11.91 -23.80 1.91
CA GLU A 55 -12.95 -22.92 2.45
C GLU A 55 -12.35 -21.86 3.37
N TYR A 56 -11.38 -22.23 4.20
CA TYR A 56 -10.64 -21.29 5.03
C TYR A 56 -10.03 -20.16 4.17
N VAL A 57 -9.32 -20.50 3.09
CA VAL A 57 -8.71 -19.50 2.20
C VAL A 57 -9.77 -18.57 1.60
N TYR A 58 -10.91 -19.10 1.17
CA TYR A 58 -12.00 -18.27 0.63
C TYR A 58 -12.61 -17.32 1.67
N VAL A 59 -12.85 -17.80 2.89
CA VAL A 59 -13.32 -16.96 4.00
C VAL A 59 -12.32 -15.82 4.25
N ARG A 60 -11.03 -16.14 4.40
CA ARG A 60 -9.98 -15.13 4.63
C ARG A 60 -9.84 -14.16 3.46
N PHE A 61 -9.98 -14.64 2.22
CA PHE A 61 -9.94 -13.79 1.03
C PHE A 61 -11.06 -12.74 1.03
N ILE A 62 -12.31 -13.16 1.28
CA ILE A 62 -13.43 -12.22 1.33
C ILE A 62 -13.24 -11.24 2.49
N GLN A 63 -12.73 -11.70 3.63
CA GLN A 63 -12.40 -10.80 4.76
C GLN A 63 -11.34 -9.77 4.41
N ALA A 64 -10.27 -10.15 3.71
CA ALA A 64 -9.27 -9.19 3.24
C ALA A 64 -9.91 -8.13 2.33
N TRP A 65 -10.81 -8.52 1.42
CA TRP A 65 -11.57 -7.58 0.60
C TRP A 65 -12.50 -6.66 1.39
N VAL A 66 -13.23 -7.19 2.39
CA VAL A 66 -14.05 -6.36 3.30
C VAL A 66 -13.19 -5.29 3.97
N GLN A 67 -11.99 -5.66 4.46
CA GLN A 67 -11.09 -4.69 5.09
C GLN A 67 -10.51 -3.69 4.08
N LEU A 68 -10.19 -4.11 2.85
CA LEU A 68 -9.81 -3.19 1.77
C LEU A 68 -10.92 -2.19 1.43
N ASP A 69 -12.18 -2.64 1.40
CA ASP A 69 -13.36 -1.80 1.11
C ASP A 69 -13.65 -0.83 2.27
N ARG A 70 -13.35 -1.24 3.51
CA ARG A 70 -13.35 -0.37 4.71
C ARG A 70 -12.16 0.58 4.82
N LYS A 71 -11.16 0.48 3.93
CA LYS A 71 -9.86 1.20 3.99
C LYS A 71 -8.99 0.83 5.20
N ASN A 72 -9.24 -0.33 5.82
CA ASN A 72 -8.44 -0.90 6.91
C ASN A 72 -7.24 -1.68 6.33
N TYR A 73 -6.34 -0.96 5.65
CA TYR A 73 -5.26 -1.58 4.85
C TYR A 73 -4.27 -2.41 5.66
N VAL A 74 -4.03 -2.05 6.93
CA VAL A 74 -3.13 -2.80 7.82
C VAL A 74 -3.71 -4.20 8.09
N GLU A 75 -5.00 -4.27 8.41
CA GLU A 75 -5.68 -5.53 8.70
C GLU A 75 -5.78 -6.39 7.44
N ALA A 76 -6.12 -5.79 6.29
CA ALA A 76 -6.10 -6.49 5.00
C ALA A 76 -4.72 -7.10 4.71
N SER A 77 -3.64 -6.34 4.94
CA SER A 77 -2.26 -6.83 4.75
C SER A 77 -1.91 -7.99 5.68
N GLN A 78 -2.36 -7.94 6.94
CA GLN A 78 -2.12 -9.02 7.90
C GLN A 78 -2.81 -10.31 7.48
N ILE A 79 -4.06 -10.22 7.01
CA ILE A 79 -4.81 -11.37 6.51
C ILE A 79 -4.11 -12.00 5.29
N ILE A 80 -3.63 -11.18 4.35
CA ILE A 80 -2.92 -11.65 3.14
C ILE A 80 -1.66 -12.42 3.52
N GLU A 81 -0.83 -11.87 4.42
CA GLU A 81 0.41 -12.55 4.84
C GLU A 81 0.13 -13.81 5.67
N GLU A 82 -0.91 -13.83 6.52
CA GLU A 82 -1.33 -15.05 7.23
C GLU A 82 -1.69 -16.17 6.23
N VAL A 83 -2.55 -15.86 5.25
CA VAL A 83 -2.98 -16.86 4.26
C VAL A 83 -1.80 -17.37 3.46
N LYS A 84 -0.94 -16.47 2.99
CA LYS A 84 0.28 -16.80 2.23
C LYS A 84 1.19 -17.74 3.01
N LEU A 85 1.42 -17.49 4.30
CA LEU A 85 2.25 -18.36 5.15
C LEU A 85 1.62 -19.75 5.31
N ARG A 86 0.31 -19.82 5.57
CA ARG A 86 -0.38 -21.11 5.75
C ARG A 86 -0.40 -21.96 4.48
N VAL A 87 -0.52 -21.33 3.31
CA VAL A 87 -0.63 -22.03 2.01
C VAL A 87 0.71 -22.22 1.31
N GLU A 88 1.83 -21.78 1.88
CA GLU A 88 3.17 -21.91 1.27
C GLU A 88 3.52 -23.36 0.92
N SER A 89 3.12 -24.31 1.78
CA SER A 89 3.29 -25.75 1.56
C SER A 89 2.28 -26.36 0.56
N LYS A 90 1.24 -25.60 0.17
CA LYS A 90 0.16 -26.05 -0.70
C LYS A 90 0.40 -25.52 -2.11
N ARG A 91 0.71 -26.42 -3.05
CA ARG A 91 0.94 -26.07 -4.47
C ARG A 91 -0.39 -25.81 -5.20
N SER A 92 -1.05 -24.69 -4.92
CA SER A 92 -2.30 -24.29 -5.57
C SER A 92 -2.15 -23.01 -6.41
N LYS A 93 -2.22 -23.15 -7.74
CA LYS A 93 -2.15 -22.03 -8.68
C LYS A 93 -3.29 -21.03 -8.45
N THR A 94 -4.50 -21.51 -8.19
CA THR A 94 -5.68 -20.66 -7.96
C THR A 94 -5.50 -19.76 -6.74
N VAL A 95 -4.98 -20.31 -5.64
CA VAL A 95 -4.73 -19.52 -4.42
C VAL A 95 -3.66 -18.46 -4.64
N ASN A 96 -2.61 -18.78 -5.40
CA ASN A 96 -1.60 -17.78 -5.76
C ASN A 96 -2.17 -16.63 -6.58
N ILE A 97 -3.03 -16.92 -7.57
CA ILE A 97 -3.71 -15.88 -8.37
C ILE A 97 -4.54 -14.96 -7.46
N ILE A 98 -5.33 -15.56 -6.57
CA ILE A 98 -6.19 -14.86 -5.60
C ILE A 98 -5.36 -13.96 -4.66
N LEU A 99 -4.22 -14.47 -4.16
CA LEU A 99 -3.32 -13.69 -3.30
C LEU A 99 -2.64 -12.54 -4.07
N ASP A 100 -2.25 -12.77 -5.31
CA ASP A 100 -1.63 -11.75 -6.15
C ASP A 100 -2.63 -10.64 -6.52
N GLU A 101 -3.89 -11.00 -6.77
CA GLU A 101 -4.98 -10.04 -6.98
C GLU A 101 -5.19 -9.16 -5.74
N LEU A 102 -5.26 -9.76 -4.54
CA LEU A 102 -5.38 -8.99 -3.29
C LEU A 102 -4.18 -8.07 -3.06
N LYS A 103 -2.97 -8.54 -3.32
CA LYS A 103 -1.76 -7.71 -3.19
C LYS A 103 -1.77 -6.56 -4.18
N ALA A 104 -2.18 -6.80 -5.43
CA ALA A 104 -2.32 -5.76 -6.43
C ALA A 104 -3.37 -4.72 -6.01
N ALA A 105 -4.54 -5.15 -5.55
CA ALA A 105 -5.59 -4.26 -5.08
C ALA A 105 -5.17 -3.46 -3.83
N LEU A 106 -4.48 -4.09 -2.88
CA LEU A 106 -3.90 -3.42 -1.72
C LEU A 106 -2.87 -2.38 -2.17
N ALA A 107 -1.96 -2.75 -3.07
CA ALA A 107 -0.92 -1.86 -3.59
C ALA A 107 -1.52 -0.66 -4.33
N GLU A 108 -2.57 -0.87 -5.13
CA GLU A 108 -3.28 0.19 -5.85
C GLU A 108 -3.96 1.16 -4.87
N ARG A 109 -4.74 0.64 -3.92
CA ARG A 109 -5.50 1.44 -2.94
C ARG A 109 -4.63 2.14 -1.90
N THR A 110 -3.43 1.62 -1.65
CA THR A 110 -2.40 2.24 -0.81
C THR A 110 -1.41 3.09 -1.61
N SER A 111 -1.50 3.08 -2.94
CA SER A 111 -0.58 3.85 -3.77
C SER A 111 -0.75 5.34 -3.49
N ILE A 112 0.39 6.02 -3.36
CA ILE A 112 0.45 7.47 -3.12
C ILE A 112 0.20 8.24 -4.43
N GLY A 113 -0.11 7.55 -5.54
CA GLY A 113 -0.30 8.15 -6.86
C GLY A 113 0.99 8.74 -7.47
N HIS A 114 0.80 9.70 -8.37
CA HIS A 114 1.87 10.38 -9.08
C HIS A 114 2.15 11.77 -8.50
N ILE A 115 3.41 12.09 -8.25
CA ILE A 115 3.87 13.46 -8.05
C ILE A 115 4.23 14.05 -9.40
N GLU A 116 3.81 15.27 -9.68
CA GLU A 116 4.21 16.01 -10.87
C GLU A 116 5.29 17.04 -10.52
N TYR A 117 6.23 17.31 -11.42
CA TYR A 117 7.18 18.39 -11.23
C TYR A 117 7.59 19.08 -12.53
N TYR A 118 7.99 20.34 -12.44
CA TYR A 118 8.59 21.11 -13.53
C TYR A 118 9.61 22.11 -12.99
N SER A 119 10.55 22.52 -13.84
CA SER A 119 11.50 23.58 -13.55
C SER A 119 10.79 24.93 -13.60
N ASP A 120 11.03 25.77 -12.59
CA ASP A 120 10.58 27.15 -12.54
C ASP A 120 11.79 28.06 -12.70
N ASP A 121 11.97 28.56 -13.93
CA ASP A 121 13.09 29.42 -14.29
C ASP A 121 12.97 30.79 -13.61
N SER A 122 11.75 31.27 -13.35
CA SER A 122 11.50 32.58 -12.75
C SER A 122 11.92 32.64 -11.28
N ARG A 123 11.77 31.53 -10.55
CA ARG A 123 12.11 31.45 -9.13
C ARG A 123 13.37 30.63 -8.84
N ALA A 124 14.05 30.17 -9.89
CA ALA A 124 15.21 29.29 -9.84
C ALA A 124 14.97 28.08 -8.91
N GLY A 125 14.31 27.05 -9.43
CA GLY A 125 14.09 25.80 -8.70
C GLY A 125 13.11 24.86 -9.39
N TYR A 126 12.45 24.01 -8.59
CA TYR A 126 11.43 23.09 -9.08
C TYR A 126 10.12 23.28 -8.34
N ILE A 127 9.02 23.31 -9.09
CA ILE A 127 7.68 23.23 -8.55
C ILE A 127 7.26 21.78 -8.54
N VAL A 128 6.89 21.28 -7.36
CA VAL A 128 6.36 19.93 -7.15
C VAL A 128 4.86 20.04 -6.89
N LYS A 129 4.06 19.26 -7.61
CA LYS A 129 2.59 19.27 -7.58
C LYS A 129 2.03 17.90 -7.18
N TYR A 130 0.97 17.91 -6.38
CA TYR A 130 0.19 16.72 -6.00
C TYR A 130 -1.23 17.13 -5.64
N LEU A 131 -2.24 16.46 -6.23
CA LEU A 131 -3.68 16.72 -6.02
C LEU A 131 -4.04 18.22 -6.01
N GLY A 132 -3.55 18.98 -7.00
CA GLY A 132 -3.82 20.41 -7.16
C GLY A 132 -3.03 21.35 -6.24
N LYS A 133 -2.28 20.83 -5.26
CA LYS A 133 -1.37 21.64 -4.43
C LYS A 133 0.01 21.69 -5.04
N SER A 134 0.73 22.79 -4.83
CA SER A 134 2.09 22.99 -5.34
C SER A 134 3.04 23.49 -4.26
N VAL A 135 4.30 23.11 -4.36
CA VAL A 135 5.36 23.61 -3.48
C VAL A 135 6.63 23.86 -4.28
N HIS A 136 7.31 24.96 -3.95
CA HIS A 136 8.56 25.32 -4.58
C HIS A 136 9.75 24.80 -3.77
N LEU A 137 10.56 23.96 -4.40
CA LEU A 137 11.90 23.59 -3.95
C LEU A 137 12.93 24.54 -4.59
N LYS A 138 13.41 25.50 -3.80
CA LYS A 138 14.41 26.50 -4.24
C LYS A 138 15.71 25.81 -4.66
N ARG A 139 16.34 26.28 -5.74
CA ARG A 139 17.62 25.77 -6.25
C ARG A 139 18.71 25.80 -5.17
N SER A 140 19.57 24.78 -5.18
CA SER A 140 20.69 24.62 -4.24
C SER A 140 20.28 24.38 -2.79
N ASN A 141 18.98 24.33 -2.47
CA ASN A 141 18.50 23.91 -1.17
C ASN A 141 18.73 22.40 -1.00
N PRO A 142 19.15 21.91 0.19
CA PRO A 142 19.26 20.48 0.46
C PRO A 142 18.02 19.66 0.07
N LYS A 143 16.81 20.21 0.23
CA LYS A 143 15.56 19.55 -0.19
C LYS A 143 15.45 19.37 -1.69
N GLU A 144 15.90 20.35 -2.46
CA GLU A 144 15.90 20.30 -3.93
C GLU A 144 16.91 19.27 -4.41
N LYS A 145 18.16 19.34 -3.93
CA LYS A 145 19.19 18.34 -4.22
C LYS A 145 18.72 16.92 -3.88
N LEU A 146 18.13 16.73 -2.71
CA LEU A 146 17.61 15.43 -2.25
C LEU A 146 16.44 14.95 -3.11
N PHE A 147 15.53 15.84 -3.49
CA PHE A 147 14.45 15.50 -4.41
C PHE A 147 15.00 15.07 -5.77
N MET A 148 15.93 15.83 -6.35
CA MET A 148 16.58 15.49 -7.61
C MET A 148 17.34 14.17 -7.55
N LEU A 149 17.96 13.85 -6.42
CA LEU A 149 18.54 12.53 -6.18
C LEU A 149 17.49 11.43 -6.26
N PHE A 150 16.33 11.59 -5.61
CA PHE A 150 15.24 10.61 -5.70
C PHE A 150 14.67 10.45 -7.12
N LEU A 151 14.73 11.50 -7.95
CA LEU A 151 14.34 11.41 -9.36
C LEU A 151 15.31 10.56 -10.18
N LYS A 152 16.61 10.66 -9.87
CA LYS A 152 17.66 9.87 -10.54
C LYS A 152 17.70 8.43 -10.03
N HIS A 153 17.49 8.24 -8.74
CA HIS A 153 17.57 6.95 -8.07
C HIS A 153 16.32 6.74 -7.20
N ARG A 154 15.55 5.69 -7.51
CA ARG A 154 14.36 5.34 -6.71
C ARG A 154 14.71 5.05 -5.24
N PHE A 155 15.89 4.49 -5.01
CA PHE A 155 16.45 4.20 -3.69
C PHE A 155 17.78 4.95 -3.52
N LEU A 156 17.96 5.56 -2.36
CA LEU A 156 19.16 6.31 -1.99
C LEU A 156 19.80 5.68 -0.76
N GLU A 157 21.03 5.22 -0.93
CA GLU A 157 21.90 4.84 0.18
C GLU A 157 22.39 6.09 0.93
N LYS A 158 22.67 5.94 2.21
CA LYS A 158 23.05 7.07 3.08
C LYS A 158 24.33 7.78 2.62
N ASP A 159 25.30 7.02 2.15
CA ASP A 159 26.56 7.52 1.58
C ASP A 159 26.33 8.41 0.35
N VAL A 160 25.46 7.99 -0.57
CA VAL A 160 25.06 8.79 -1.74
C VAL A 160 24.43 10.12 -1.31
N ILE A 161 23.60 10.08 -0.26
CA ILE A 161 22.97 11.29 0.30
C ILE A 161 24.03 12.24 0.88
N VAL A 162 24.96 11.75 1.71
CA VAL A 162 25.99 12.60 2.32
C VAL A 162 26.94 13.17 1.28
N ASN A 163 27.45 12.32 0.38
CA ASN A 163 28.35 12.74 -0.70
C ASN A 163 27.71 13.87 -1.52
N THR A 164 26.42 13.77 -1.85
CA THR A 164 25.75 14.79 -2.67
C THR A 164 25.40 16.07 -1.90
N LEU A 165 25.00 15.95 -0.63
CA LEU A 165 24.56 17.10 0.15
C LEU A 165 25.72 17.87 0.80
N CYS A 166 26.78 17.16 1.17
CA CYS A 166 27.88 17.66 2.01
C CYS A 166 29.26 17.57 1.35
N ASP A 167 29.38 16.92 0.19
CA ASP A 167 30.65 16.75 -0.54
C ASP A 167 31.77 16.11 0.30
N ARG A 168 31.40 15.07 1.07
CA ARG A 168 32.34 14.28 1.89
C ARG A 168 31.85 12.87 2.12
N GLU A 169 32.77 11.99 2.51
CA GLU A 169 32.46 10.62 2.88
C GLU A 169 31.52 10.52 4.09
N TYR A 170 30.71 9.45 4.07
CA TYR A 170 29.74 9.13 5.10
C TYR A 170 30.39 8.57 6.35
N VAL A 171 30.04 9.17 7.49
CA VAL A 171 30.47 8.78 8.82
C VAL A 171 29.24 8.30 9.61
N PRO A 172 29.15 6.99 9.93
CA PRO A 172 28.03 6.43 10.70
C PRO A 172 27.82 7.16 12.03
N LYS A 173 26.57 7.18 12.53
CA LYS A 173 26.11 7.87 13.75
C LYS A 173 26.11 9.41 13.69
N VAL A 174 27.16 10.02 13.15
CA VAL A 174 27.25 11.47 12.96
C VAL A 174 26.26 11.90 11.88
N ASP A 175 26.32 11.22 10.74
CA ASP A 175 25.54 11.60 9.56
C ASP A 175 24.12 11.08 9.57
N ASP A 176 23.84 10.00 10.32
CA ASP A 176 22.49 9.46 10.46
C ASP A 176 21.49 10.53 10.93
N ARG A 177 21.91 11.39 11.88
CA ARG A 177 21.10 12.50 12.38
C ARG A 177 20.87 13.57 11.32
N LEU A 178 21.91 13.90 10.55
CA LEU A 178 21.82 14.87 9.47
C LEU A 178 20.88 14.38 8.37
N ILE A 179 21.09 13.15 7.90
CA ILE A 179 20.27 12.52 6.86
C ILE A 179 18.82 12.45 7.32
N TYR A 180 18.57 11.97 8.54
CA TYR A 180 17.23 11.93 9.12
C TYR A 180 16.57 13.31 9.11
N SER A 181 17.30 14.35 9.52
CA SER A 181 16.80 15.72 9.52
C SER A 181 16.42 16.21 8.11
N GLN A 182 17.26 15.94 7.10
CA GLN A 182 16.98 16.33 5.71
C GLN A 182 15.78 15.58 5.12
N ILE A 183 15.71 14.26 5.32
CA ILE A 183 14.57 13.43 4.92
C ILE A 183 13.29 13.90 5.61
N HIS A 184 13.34 14.17 6.91
CA HIS A 184 12.20 14.66 7.67
C HIS A 184 11.73 16.04 7.18
N SER A 185 12.67 16.93 6.85
CA SER A 185 12.38 18.26 6.31
C SER A 185 11.71 18.20 4.93
N LEU A 186 12.13 17.25 4.08
CA LEU A 186 11.48 17.00 2.79
C LEU A 186 10.09 16.36 2.97
N ARG A 187 9.94 15.38 3.88
CA ARG A 187 8.63 14.80 4.24
C ARG A 187 7.65 15.87 4.75
N LYS A 188 8.10 16.84 5.56
CA LYS A 188 7.25 17.97 5.98
C LYS A 188 6.76 18.80 4.78
N GLN A 189 7.63 19.03 3.80
CA GLN A 189 7.27 19.74 2.57
C GLN A 189 6.23 18.94 1.75
N PHE A 190 6.40 17.64 1.63
CA PHE A 190 5.43 16.77 0.94
C PHE A 190 4.12 16.66 1.71
N LYS A 191 4.15 16.66 3.04
CA LYS A 191 2.93 16.71 3.86
C LYS A 191 2.11 17.97 3.57
N SER A 192 2.73 19.12 3.30
CA SER A 192 1.97 20.33 2.92
C SER A 192 1.29 20.21 1.54
N LEU A 193 1.75 19.30 0.68
CA LEU A 193 1.07 18.92 -0.56
C LEU A 193 -0.08 17.94 -0.35
N GLY A 194 -0.24 17.37 0.86
CA GLY A 194 -1.21 16.31 1.14
C GLY A 194 -0.68 14.90 0.94
N LEU A 195 0.63 14.73 0.73
CA LEU A 195 1.25 13.40 0.68
C LEU A 195 1.33 12.79 2.09
N PRO A 196 1.13 11.48 2.24
CA PRO A 196 1.18 10.81 3.53
C PRO A 196 2.63 10.70 4.07
N LYS A 197 2.76 10.38 5.36
CA LYS A 197 4.08 10.33 6.05
C LYS A 197 5.06 9.32 5.42
N ASN A 198 4.54 8.26 4.81
CA ASN A 198 5.29 7.20 4.14
C ASN A 198 5.67 7.55 2.69
N VAL A 199 5.50 8.80 2.23
CA VAL A 199 5.95 9.26 0.91
C VAL A 199 7.43 8.94 0.64
N ILE A 200 8.25 9.00 1.69
CA ILE A 200 9.63 8.50 1.68
C ILE A 200 9.70 7.43 2.76
N CYS A 201 10.08 6.20 2.44
CA CYS A 201 10.24 5.11 3.40
C CYS A 201 11.71 4.90 3.75
N SER A 202 11.98 4.48 4.99
CA SER A 202 13.30 3.94 5.36
C SER A 202 13.32 2.47 4.99
N GLU A 203 14.34 2.03 4.27
CA GLU A 203 14.48 0.64 3.85
C GLU A 203 15.95 0.27 3.85
N ASN A 204 16.30 -0.84 4.52
CA ASN A 204 17.69 -1.25 4.74
C ASN A 204 18.53 -0.09 5.31
N ASN A 205 19.68 0.22 4.70
CA ASN A 205 20.56 1.33 5.08
C ASN A 205 20.30 2.62 4.25
N GLY A 206 19.08 2.83 3.76
CA GLY A 206 18.75 3.94 2.88
C GLY A 206 17.29 4.38 2.91
N TYR A 207 16.89 5.12 1.87
CA TYR A 207 15.56 5.69 1.73
C TYR A 207 15.01 5.50 0.32
N ARG A 208 13.70 5.27 0.21
CA ARG A 208 12.99 5.15 -1.07
C ARG A 208 11.89 6.19 -1.18
N LEU A 209 11.80 6.89 -2.32
CA LEU A 209 10.63 7.69 -2.66
C LEU A 209 9.56 6.74 -3.23
N VAL A 210 8.43 6.64 -2.52
CA VAL A 210 7.35 5.69 -2.83
C VAL A 210 6.50 6.10 -4.03
N PRO A 211 6.02 7.37 -4.16
CA PRO A 211 5.23 7.73 -5.32
C PRO A 211 6.08 7.72 -6.59
N THR A 212 5.42 7.45 -7.70
CA THR A 212 6.02 7.67 -9.01
C THR A 212 6.04 9.15 -9.32
N VAL A 213 7.05 9.60 -10.07
CA VAL A 213 7.24 11.01 -10.36
C VAL A 213 7.20 11.26 -11.85
N LYS A 214 6.41 12.24 -12.28
CA LYS A 214 6.22 12.63 -13.69
C LYS A 214 6.69 14.06 -13.91
N ARG A 215 7.59 14.25 -14.87
CA ARG A 215 7.96 15.59 -15.33
C ARG A 215 6.84 16.12 -16.23
N ILE A 216 6.33 17.31 -15.94
CA ILE A 216 5.39 18.04 -16.80
C ILE A 216 6.08 19.25 -17.40
N ARG A 217 5.56 19.78 -18.52
CA ARG A 217 6.05 21.06 -19.06
C ARG A 217 5.54 22.18 -18.17
N GLY A 218 6.43 23.05 -17.69
CA GLY A 218 6.04 24.28 -17.02
C GLY A 218 5.25 25.15 -17.99
N ILE A 219 4.14 25.71 -17.52
CA ILE A 219 3.50 26.82 -18.23
C ILE A 219 4.33 28.05 -17.85
N ALA A 220 5.05 28.60 -18.83
CA ALA A 220 5.72 29.89 -18.71
C ALA A 220 4.68 31.00 -18.56
#